data_AF-A0A3S4QTG3-F1
#
_entry.id   AF-A0A3S4QTG3-F1
#
_cell.length_a   1.000
_cell.length_b   1.000
_cell.length_c   1.000
_cell.angle_alpha   90.00
_cell.angle_beta   90.00
_cell.angle_gamma   90.00
#
_symmetry.space_group_name_H-M   'P 1'
#
loop_
_entity.id
_entity.type
_entity.pdbx_description
1 polymer ?
#
loop_
_entity_poly.entity_id
_entity_poly.type
_entity_poly.pdbx_seq_one_letter_code
_entity_poly.pdbx_strand_id
1 'polypeptide(L)' 'MAIIFLNQSECPVCKKTLDKGQDIVLFPPFTSDKNHQFYLFNDEGAHRSCLQKAKLGTEALKFLEIILRYK' A
#
# COMPACT_ATOMS: atom_id res chain seq x y z
N MET A 1 -11.90 -2.32 0.67
CA MET A 1 -11.70 -0.94 1.13
C MET A 1 -10.68 -1.09 2.21
N ALA A 2 -9.47 -0.56 2.04
CA ALA A 2 -8.41 -0.86 2.99
C ALA A 2 -8.80 -0.30 4.35
N ILE A 3 -8.94 -1.20 5.33
CA ILE A 3 -9.13 -0.86 6.74
C ILE A 3 -7.82 -1.24 7.42
N ILE A 4 -7.10 -0.24 7.93
CA ILE A 4 -5.92 -0.48 8.75
C ILE A 4 -6.28 -0.31 10.22
N PHE A 5 -5.76 -1.21 11.05
CA PHE A 5 -5.84 -1.14 12.49
C PHE A 5 -4.48 -0.62 12.99
N LEU A 6 -4.45 0.62 13.48
CA LEU A 6 -3.22 1.19 14.02
C LEU A 6 -2.67 0.31 15.14
N ASN A 7 -1.34 0.17 15.19
CA ASN A 7 -0.60 -0.72 16.09
C ASN A 7 -0.87 -2.22 15.90
N GLN A 8 -1.61 -2.62 14.86
CA GLN A 8 -1.91 -4.03 14.56
C GLN A 8 -1.60 -4.39 13.11
N SER A 9 -1.98 -3.54 12.15
CA SER A 9 -1.65 -3.71 10.75
C SER A 9 -0.16 -3.49 10.51
N GLU A 10 0.42 -4.32 9.65
CA GLU A 10 1.85 -4.27 9.31
C GLU A 10 2.08 -3.67 7.93
N CYS A 11 3.15 -2.90 7.78
CA CYS A 11 3.61 -2.48 6.48
C CYS A 11 4.10 -3.71 5.69
N PRO A 12 3.57 -4.01 4.50
CA PRO A 12 3.92 -5.21 3.76
C PRO A 12 5.38 -5.22 3.28
N VAL A 13 6.02 -4.05 3.23
CA VAL A 13 7.42 -3.86 2.80
C VAL A 13 8.42 -4.11 3.93
N CYS A 14 8.24 -3.46 5.09
CA CYS A 14 9.23 -3.50 6.18
C CYS A 14 8.82 -4.39 7.35
N LYS A 15 7.59 -4.92 7.34
CA LYS A 15 7.01 -5.78 8.39
C LYS A 15 6.95 -5.13 9.78
N LYS A 16 7.05 -3.80 9.84
CA LYS A 16 6.80 -3.03 11.07
C LYS A 16 5.34 -2.60 11.11
N THR A 17 4.79 -2.51 12.31
CA THR A 17 3.44 -2.02 12.54
C THR A 17 3.27 -0.58 12.03
N LEU A 18 2.09 -0.31 11.50
CA LEU A 18 1.61 1.00 11.10
C LEU A 18 1.07 1.71 12.35
N ASP A 19 1.58 2.89 12.65
CA ASP A 19 1.21 3.65 13.85
C ASP A 19 0.79 5.09 13.51
N LYS A 20 0.13 5.73 14.47
CA LYS A 20 -0.36 7.10 14.39
C LYS A 20 0.79 8.07 14.15
N GLY A 21 0.56 9.06 13.29
CA GLY A 21 1.55 10.10 12.98
C GLY A 21 2.61 9.69 11.95
N GLN A 22 2.57 8.45 11.44
CA GLN A 22 3.38 8.02 10.31
C GLN A 22 2.68 8.40 8.98
N ASP A 23 3.48 8.69 7.95
CA ASP A 23 2.96 8.87 6.59
C ASP A 23 2.64 7.50 5.99
N ILE A 24 1.36 7.16 6.00
CA ILE A 24 0.82 5.87 5.55
C ILE A 24 0.02 6.10 4.28
N VAL A 25 0.35 5.34 3.24
CA VAL A 25 -0.43 5.26 2.02
C VAL A 25 -1.38 4.08 2.12
N LEU A 26 -2.67 4.34 1.96
CA LEU A 26 -3.71 3.33 1.89
C LEU A 26 -3.92 2.92 0.44
N PHE A 27 -3.95 1.62 0.23
CA PHE A 27 -4.13 1.04 -1.07
C PHE A 27 -5.48 0.31 -1.12
N PRO A 28 -6.45 0.76 -1.94
CA PRO A 28 -7.72 0.05 -2.08
C PRO A 28 -7.49 -1.33 -2.72
N PRO A 29 -8.52 -2.19 -2.78
CA PRO A 29 -8.46 -3.37 -3.63
C PRO A 29 -8.27 -2.94 -5.09
N PHE A 30 -7.17 -3.36 -5.73
CA PHE A 30 -6.89 -3.09 -7.15
C PHE A 30 -7.14 -4.30 -8.02
N THR A 31 -6.89 -5.50 -7.52
CA THR A 31 -6.93 -6.73 -8.31
C THR A 31 -7.28 -7.94 -7.45
N SER A 32 -7.95 -8.91 -8.05
CA SER A 32 -8.18 -10.23 -7.43
C SER A 32 -7.11 -11.25 -7.84
N ASP A 33 -6.22 -10.91 -8.77
CA ASP A 33 -5.15 -11.78 -9.23
C ASP A 33 -3.96 -11.76 -8.26
N LYS A 34 -3.74 -12.89 -7.59
CA LYS A 34 -2.64 -13.10 -6.62
C LYS A 34 -1.26 -13.05 -7.26
N ASN A 35 -1.16 -13.25 -8.57
CA ASN A 35 0.12 -13.21 -9.31
C ASN A 35 0.47 -11.79 -9.79
N HIS A 36 -0.45 -10.83 -9.63
CA HIS A 36 -0.19 -9.46 -10.02
C HIS A 36 0.90 -8.84 -9.13
N GLN A 37 1.87 -8.15 -9.72
CA GLN A 37 3.02 -7.58 -8.99
C GLN A 37 2.64 -6.65 -7.83
N PHE A 38 1.49 -5.96 -7.93
CA PHE A 38 1.00 -5.08 -6.87
C PHE A 38 0.07 -5.77 -5.88
N TYR A 39 -0.23 -7.06 -6.02
CA TYR A 39 -1.12 -7.78 -5.09
C TYR A 39 -0.63 -7.68 -3.63
N LEU A 40 0.68 -7.53 -3.41
CA LEU A 40 1.28 -7.26 -2.09
C LEU A 40 0.69 -6.04 -1.36
N PHE A 41 0.19 -5.05 -2.09
CA PHE A 41 -0.39 -3.83 -1.52
C PHE A 41 -1.92 -3.87 -1.49
N ASN A 42 -2.54 -4.97 -1.93
CA ASN A 42 -3.97 -5.03 -2.19
C ASN A 42 -4.78 -5.03 -0.90
N ASP A 43 -5.59 -3.98 -0.69
CA ASP A 43 -6.34 -3.77 0.56
C ASP A 43 -5.44 -3.55 1.80
N GLU A 44 -4.22 -3.03 1.60
CA GLU A 44 -3.20 -2.86 2.64
C GLU A 44 -2.86 -1.38 2.90
N GLY A 45 -2.12 -1.14 4.00
CA GLY A 45 -1.43 0.12 4.27
C GLY A 45 0.09 -0.05 4.21
N ALA A 46 0.81 0.95 3.71
CA ALA A 46 2.27 0.93 3.70
C ALA A 46 2.87 2.31 4.05
N HIS A 47 4.02 2.33 4.71
CA HIS A 47 4.76 3.57 4.92
C HIS A 47 5.15 4.18 3.57
N ARG A 48 4.91 5.48 3.36
CA ARG A 48 5.34 6.17 2.14
C ARG A 48 6.83 6.03 1.89
N SER A 49 7.63 6.16 2.95
CA SER A 49 9.09 6.00 2.89
C SER A 49 9.53 4.60 2.48
N CYS A 50 8.75 3.56 2.78
CA CYS A 50 9.03 2.20 2.31
C CYS A 50 8.73 2.05 0.82
N LEU A 51 7.65 2.64 0.33
CA LEU A 51 7.29 2.61 -1.09
C LEU A 51 8.33 3.33 -1.96
N GLN A 52 8.85 4.45 -1.50
CA GLN A 52 9.82 5.26 -2.24
C GLN A 52 11.23 4.63 -2.32
N LYS A 53 11.55 3.63 -1.48
CA LYS A 53 12.85 2.96 -1.47
C LYS A 53 13.03 1.91 -2.57
N ALA A 54 11.94 1.43 -3.17
CA ALA A 54 11.97 0.34 -4.13
C ALA A 54 11.19 0.72 -5.41
N LYS A 55 11.69 0.24 -6.55
CA LYS A 55 11.03 0.43 -7.86
C LYS A 55 9.57 -0.01 -7.82
N LEU A 56 9.29 -1.20 -7.28
CA LEU A 56 7.94 -1.75 -7.15
C LEU A 56 7.00 -0.83 -6.36
N GLY A 57 7.48 -0.22 -5.27
CA GLY A 57 6.67 0.69 -4.46
C GLY A 57 6.38 2.01 -5.18
N THR A 58 7.36 2.58 -5.89
CA THR A 58 7.13 3.76 -6.72
C THR A 58 6.18 3.49 -7.89
N GLU A 59 6.22 2.30 -8.47
CA GLU A 59 5.28 1.89 -9.52
C GLU A 59 3.87 1.67 -8.96
N ALA A 60 3.75 1.08 -7.77
CA ALA A 60 2.48 0.93 -7.07
C ALA A 60 1.84 2.30 -6.74
N LEU A 61 2.63 3.30 -6.35
CA LEU A 61 2.15 4.67 -6.12
C LEU A 61 1.56 5.30 -7.39
N LYS A 62 2.26 5.16 -8.52
CA LYS A 62 1.75 5.66 -9.81
C LYS A 62 0.47 4.94 -10.24
N PHE A 63 0.41 3.63 -10.02
CA PHE A 63 -0.78 2.84 -10.32
C PHE A 63 -1.97 3.25 -9.45
N LEU A 64 -1.73 3.53 -8.17
CA LEU A 64 -2.73 4.07 -7.26
C LEU A 64 -3.29 5.42 -7.75
N GLU A 65 -2.41 6.34 -8.16
CA GLU A 65 -2.84 7.63 -8.73
C GLU A 65 -3.73 7.46 -9.97
N ILE A 66 -3.39 6.52 -10.85
CA ILE A 66 -4.20 6.18 -12.02
C ILE A 66 -5.59 5.72 -11.58
N ILE A 67 -5.68 4.73 -10.69
CA ILE A 67 -6.97 4.18 -10.24
C ILE A 67 -7.85 5.26 -9.60
N LEU A 68 -7.28 6.11 -8.75
CA LEU A 68 -8.02 7.17 -8.07
C LEU A 68 -8.52 8.26 -9.02
N ARG A 69 -7.87 8.43 -10.18
CA ARG A 69 -8.25 9.43 -11.18
C ARG A 69 -9.39 8.98 -12.08
N TYR A 70 -9.60 7.67 -12.21
CA TYR A 70 -10.65 7.07 -13.04
C TYR A 70 -11.82 6.50 -12.21
N LYS A 71 -11.88 6.80 -10.91
CA LYS A 71 -13.01 6.53 -10.02
C LYS A 71 -13.76 7.82 -9.72
#